data_AF-A0A4W2F2T4-F1
#
_entry.id   AF-A0A4W2F2T4-F1
#
_cell.length_a   1.000
_cell.length_b   1.000
_cell.length_c   1.000
_cell.angle_alpha   90.00
_cell.angle_beta   90.00
_cell.angle_gamma   90.00
#
_symmetry.space_group_name_H-M   'P 1'
#
loop_
_entity.id
_entity.type
_entity.pdbx_description
1 polymer ?
#
loop_
_entity_poly.entity_id
_entity_poly.type
_entity_poly.pdbx_seq_one_letter_code
_entity_poly.pdbx_strand_id
1 'polypeptide(L)' 'MMCGGTSATQPATAETQAIADKVKSQLEEKENKKFPVFKAVKFRSQVVAGMNYLIKVGCQPRESLAEVGARRAQGRSAQ' A
#
# COMPACT_ATOMS: atom_id res chain seq x y z
N MET A 1 25.11 -8.64 -2.41
CA MET A 1 24.03 -7.67 -2.25
C MET A 1 24.31 -6.51 -3.19
N MET A 2 23.40 -6.16 -4.11
CA MET A 2 23.61 -5.02 -5.02
C MET A 2 23.04 -3.75 -4.37
N CYS A 3 23.92 -2.81 -4.01
CA CYS A 3 23.51 -1.48 -3.57
C CYS A 3 22.69 -0.80 -4.68
N GLY A 4 21.54 -0.22 -4.33
CA GLY A 4 20.63 0.43 -5.29
C GLY A 4 19.48 -0.43 -5.83
N GLY A 5 19.50 -1.75 -5.60
CA GLY A 5 18.38 -2.63 -5.94
C GLY A 5 17.13 -2.36 -5.10
N THR A 6 15.96 -2.30 -5.73
CA THR A 6 14.68 -2.28 -4.99
C THR A 6 14.25 -3.70 -4.64
N SER A 7 13.79 -3.88 -3.40
CA SER A 7 13.21 -5.14 -2.92
C SER A 7 11.90 -5.48 -3.64
N ALA A 8 11.44 -6.73 -3.48
CA ALA A 8 10.13 -7.14 -3.93
C ALA A 8 9.01 -6.25 -3.36
N THR A 9 7.91 -6.12 -4.11
CA THR A 9 6.76 -5.33 -3.65
C THR A 9 6.06 -6.07 -2.53
N GLN A 10 5.87 -5.38 -1.40
CA GLN A 10 5.16 -5.91 -0.25
C GLN A 10 3.85 -5.15 -0.03
N PRO A 11 2.80 -5.79 0.52
CA PRO A 11 1.57 -5.11 0.91
C PRO A 11 1.87 -4.10 2.02
N ALA A 12 1.17 -2.95 2.03
CA ALA A 12 1.36 -1.97 3.08
C ALA A 12 0.96 -2.51 4.46
N THR A 13 1.86 -2.33 5.42
CA THR A 13 1.63 -2.64 6.84
C THR A 13 1.22 -1.39 7.61
N ALA A 14 0.81 -1.56 8.88
CA ALA A 14 0.51 -0.43 9.77
C ALA A 14 1.69 0.54 9.91
N GLU A 15 2.92 0.02 9.94
CA GLU A 15 4.13 0.86 9.98
C GLU A 15 4.31 1.68 8.70
N THR A 16 4.04 1.08 7.53
CA THR A 16 4.10 1.79 6.24
C THR A 16 3.07 2.91 6.18
N GLN A 17 1.86 2.64 6.70
CA GLN A 17 0.81 3.64 6.81
C GLN A 17 1.23 4.78 7.73
N ALA A 18 1.78 4.49 8.91
CA ALA A 18 2.27 5.52 9.82
C ALA A 18 3.38 6.40 9.20
N ILE A 19 4.27 5.81 8.39
CA ILE A 19 5.28 6.57 7.63
C ILE A 19 4.59 7.48 6.60
N ALA A 20 3.61 6.97 5.86
CA ALA A 20 2.84 7.73 4.89
C ALA A 20 2.12 8.92 5.56
N ASP A 21 1.48 8.72 6.71
CA ASP A 21 0.81 9.78 7.46
C ASP A 21 1.78 10.85 7.97
N LYS A 22 2.99 10.48 8.40
CA LYS A 22 4.04 11.46 8.80
C LYS A 22 4.51 12.35 7.65
N VAL A 23 4.57 11.81 6.43
CA VAL A 23 5.01 12.58 5.25
C VAL A 23 3.86 13.28 4.54
N LYS A 24 2.61 12.92 4.86
CA LYS A 24 1.40 13.49 4.25
C LYS A 24 1.37 15.00 4.37
N SER A 25 1.58 15.56 5.57
CA SER A 25 1.55 17.01 5.77
C SER A 25 2.60 17.75 4.95
N GLN A 26 3.79 17.17 4.82
CA GLN A 26 4.86 17.72 3.97
C GLN A 26 4.47 17.68 2.49
N LEU A 27 3.82 16.61 2.05
CA LEU A 27 3.34 16.48 0.67
C LEU A 27 2.23 17.48 0.35
N GLU A 28 1.26 17.66 1.26
CA GLU A 28 0.15 18.61 1.10
C GLU A 28 0.65 20.06 1.02
N GLU A 29 1.67 20.41 1.81
CA GLU A 29 2.34 21.71 1.74
C GLU A 29 3.08 21.90 0.40
N LYS A 30 3.85 20.89 -0.05
CA LYS A 30 4.63 20.94 -1.29
C LYS A 30 3.75 21.00 -2.54
N GLU A 31 2.66 20.25 -2.58
CA GLU A 31 1.71 20.21 -3.71
C GLU A 31 0.62 21.27 -3.62
N ASN A 32 0.51 21.98 -2.49
CA ASN A 32 -0.58 22.92 -2.19
C ASN A 32 -1.98 22.31 -2.41
N LYS A 33 -2.14 21.03 -2.09
CA LYS A 33 -3.37 20.24 -2.26
C LYS A 33 -3.63 19.43 -1.01
N LYS A 34 -4.91 19.23 -0.68
CA LYS A 34 -5.31 18.35 0.42
C LYS A 34 -5.63 16.95 -0.08
N PHE A 35 -5.20 15.96 0.68
CA PHE A 35 -5.44 14.54 0.39
C PHE A 35 -6.31 13.95 1.51
N PRO A 36 -7.65 14.05 1.39
CA PRO A 36 -8.56 13.61 2.46
C PRO A 36 -8.43 12.10 2.75
N VAL A 37 -8.19 11.29 1.72
CA VAL A 37 -7.86 9.87 1.85
C VAL A 37 -6.37 9.71 1.54
N PHE A 38 -5.62 9.03 2.41
CA PHE A 38 -4.19 8.79 2.22
C PHE A 38 -3.82 7.40 2.70
N LYS A 39 -4.19 6.37 1.94
CA LYS A 39 -4.02 4.97 2.34
C LYS A 39 -2.86 4.30 1.62
N ALA A 40 -1.88 3.80 2.35
CA ALA A 40 -0.79 3.01 1.78
C ALA A 40 -1.32 1.67 1.26
N VAL A 41 -0.95 1.31 0.03
CA VAL A 41 -1.42 0.08 -0.65
C VAL A 41 -0.28 -0.94 -0.73
N LYS A 42 0.88 -0.48 -1.18
CA LYS A 42 2.08 -1.32 -1.39
C LYS A 42 3.32 -0.51 -1.07
N PHE A 43 4.40 -1.18 -0.68
CA PHE A 43 5.70 -0.54 -0.51
C PHE A 43 6.84 -1.39 -1.06
N ARG A 44 7.97 -0.72 -1.29
CA ARG A 44 9.26 -1.33 -1.60
C ARG A 44 10.34 -0.65 -0.76
N SER A 45 11.34 -1.40 -0.35
CA SER A 45 12.55 -0.84 0.26
C SER A 45 13.70 -0.83 -0.76
N GLN A 46 14.59 0.15 -0.67
CA GLN A 46 15.81 0.22 -1.45
C GLN A 46 16.98 0.52 -0.52
N VAL A 47 18.01 -0.32 -0.58
CA VAL A 47 19.23 -0.14 0.22
C VAL A 47 20.19 0.79 -0.54
N VAL A 48 20.54 1.92 0.07
CA VAL A 48 21.48 2.94 -0.40
C VAL A 48 22.46 3.29 0.73
N ALA A 49 22.98 4.52 0.82
CA ALA A 49 23.60 5.05 2.04
C ALA A 49 22.53 5.31 3.13
N GLY A 50 21.77 4.27 3.48
CA GLY A 50 20.53 4.33 4.25
C GLY A 50 19.47 3.38 3.66
N MET A 51 18.20 3.58 4.03
CA MET A 51 17.06 2.85 3.47
C MET A 51 16.03 3.83 2.92
N ASN A 52 15.71 3.70 1.64
CA ASN A 52 14.59 4.42 1.05
C ASN A 52 13.34 3.54 1.07
N TYR A 53 12.19 4.11 1.42
CA TYR A 53 10.88 3.46 1.36
C TYR A 53 10.06 4.08 0.23
N LEU A 54 9.76 3.30 -0.80
CA LEU A 54 8.88 3.70 -1.90
C LEU A 54 7.47 3.22 -1.57
N ILE A 55 6.61 4.12 -1.11
CA ILE A 55 5.25 3.80 -0.66
C ILE A 55 4.25 4.26 -1.73
N LYS A 56 3.44 3.33 -2.22
CA LYS A 56 2.32 3.64 -3.11
C LYS A 56 1.08 3.96 -2.28
N VAL A 57 0.63 5.20 -2.37
CA VAL A 57 -0.54 5.70 -1.62
C VAL A 57 -1.75 5.88 -2.54
N GLY A 58 -2.89 5.38 -2.11
CA GLY A 58 -4.20 5.64 -2.71
C GLY A 58 -4.80 6.90 -2.11
N CYS A 59 -5.01 7.92 -2.95
CA CYS A 59 -5.59 9.19 -2.56
C CYS A 59 -7.09 9.32 -2.86
N GLN A 60 -7.64 8.41 -3.66
CA GLN A 60 -9.05 8.47 -4.03
C GLN A 60 -9.92 7.76 -2.98
N PRO A 61 -11.11 8.30 -2.68
CA PRO A 61 -12.18 7.54 -2.04
C PRO A 61 -12.66 6.50 -3.05
N ARG A 62 -11.95 5.39 -3.15
CA ARG A 62 -12.42 4.23 -3.90
C ARG A 62 -12.71 3.12 -2.90
N GLU A 63 -13.92 3.12 -2.37
CA GLU A 63 -14.55 1.87 -1.97
C GLU A 63 -14.46 0.93 -3.17
N SER A 64 -13.62 -0.09 -3.07
CA SER A 64 -13.61 -1.18 -4.03
C SER A 64 -13.48 -2.48 -3.29
N LEU A 65 -14.66 -3.10 -3.20
CA LEU A 65 -15.02 -4.50 -2.97
C LEU A 65 -14.51 -5.17 -1.69
N ALA A 66 -15.45 -5.29 -0.76
CA ALA A 66 -15.77 -6.53 -0.10
C ALA A 66 -15.33 -7.78 -0.92
N GLU A 67 -14.38 -8.55 -0.40
CA GLU A 67 -14.41 -10.00 -0.59
C GLU A 67 -15.55 -10.56 0.28
N VAL A 68 -16.78 -10.41 -0.20
CA VAL A 68 -17.90 -11.26 0.24
C VAL A 68 -18.19 -12.20 -0.91
N GLY A 69 -17.71 -13.45 -0.77
CA GLY A 69 -18.30 -14.57 -1.50
C GLY A 69 -17.32 -15.53 -2.18
N ALA A 70 -16.82 -16.51 -1.43
CA ALA A 70 -16.69 -17.89 -1.93
C ALA A 70 -16.57 -18.91 -0.78
N ARG A 71 -17.47 -18.84 0.21
CA ARG A 71 -17.89 -20.05 0.93
C ARG A 71 -19.19 -20.53 0.32
N ARG A 72 -19.12 -21.55 -0.54
CA ARG A 72 -20.10 -22.64 -0.56
C ARG A 72 -19.49 -23.85 -1.21
N ALA A 73 -19.17 -24.82 -0.37
CA ALA A 73 -19.09 -26.20 -0.75
C ALA A 73 -20.38 -26.60 -1.50
N GLN A 74 -20.23 -27.24 -2.66
CA GLN A 74 -21.17 -28.28 -3.09
C GLN A 74 -20.34 -29.50 -3.47
N GLY A 75 -20.26 -30.42 -2.52
CA GLY A 75 -20.28 -31.84 -2.87
C GLY A 75 -21.73 -32.25 -3.17
N ARG A 76 -21.86 -33.21 -4.10
CA ARG A 76 -23.04 -33.88 -4.69
C ARG A 76 -23.07 -33.60 -6.20
N SER A 77 -23.19 -34.57 -7.09
CA SER A 77 -23.43 -36.01 -6.97
C SER A 77 -23.26 -36.62 -8.35
N ALA A 78 -22.97 -37.92 -8.37
CA ALA A 78 -23.08 -38.85 -9.50
C ALA A 78 -23.87 -38.38 -10.73
N GLN A 79 -23.24 -38.55 -11.89
CA GLN A 79 -23.80 -39.36 -12.96
C GLN A 79 -22.67 -40.05 -13.73
#